data_AF-A0A6I3C056-F1
#
_entry.id   AF-A0A6I3C056-F1
#
_cell.length_a   1.000
_cell.length_b   1.000
_cell.length_c   1.000
_cell.angle_alpha   90.00
_cell.angle_beta   90.00
_cell.angle_gamma   90.00
#
_symmetry.space_group_name_H-M   'P 1'
#
loop_
_entity.id
_entity.type
_entity.pdbx_description
1 polymer ?
#
loop_
_entity_poly.entity_id
_entity_poly.type
_entity_poly.pdbx_seq_one_letter_code
_entity_poly.pdbx_strand_id
1 'polypeptide(L)'
;MLGIVLPEWFSPDNLRTIAIVVVVAMAVAWFLVMRFVQKLIMKAVFTVVLAVIAFGVWNERANLGDCAKTCDCKVLGFEVHIPQAQLPLNRCPAGTA
;
A
#
# COMPACT_ATOMS: atom_id res chain seq x y z
N MET A 1 -56.34 -9.11 -30.19
CA MET A 1 -55.42 -9.98 -29.43
C MET A 1 -54.07 -9.93 -30.14
N LEU A 2 -53.09 -9.20 -29.58
CA LEU A 2 -51.72 -9.20 -30.13
C LEU A 2 -51.01 -10.44 -29.58
N GLY A 3 -51.04 -11.52 -30.36
CA GLY A 3 -50.25 -12.70 -30.06
C GLY A 3 -48.79 -12.42 -30.39
N ILE A 4 -47.97 -12.13 -29.38
CA ILE A 4 -46.52 -12.16 -29.53
C ILE A 4 -46.14 -13.63 -29.60
N VAL A 5 -45.82 -14.10 -30.81
CA VAL A 5 -45.15 -15.38 -31.01
C VAL A 5 -43.76 -15.27 -30.38
N LEU A 6 -43.57 -15.90 -29.22
CA LEU A 6 -42.26 -16.00 -28.61
C LEU A 6 -41.37 -16.82 -29.55
N PRO A 7 -40.16 -16.33 -29.88
CA PRO A 7 -39.28 -17.02 -30.79
C PRO A 7 -38.79 -18.34 -30.17
N GLU A 8 -38.48 -19.32 -31.01
CA GLU A 8 -38.19 -20.72 -30.61
C GLU A 8 -36.98 -20.85 -29.66
N TRP A 9 -36.05 -19.89 -29.69
CA TRP A 9 -34.94 -19.79 -28.74
C TRP A 9 -35.37 -19.39 -27.31
N PHE A 10 -36.57 -18.80 -27.16
CA PHE A 10 -37.21 -18.44 -25.89
C PHE A 10 -38.05 -19.59 -25.30
N SER A 11 -37.73 -20.83 -25.66
CA SER A 11 -38.33 -22.02 -25.07
C SER A 11 -37.85 -22.20 -23.61
N PRO A 12 -38.69 -22.69 -22.69
CA PRO A 12 -38.38 -22.83 -21.26
C PRO A 12 -37.06 -23.58 -20.98
N ASP A 13 -36.75 -24.61 -21.77
CA ASP A 13 -35.53 -25.42 -21.65
C ASP A 13 -34.26 -24.63 -22.01
N ASN A 14 -34.34 -23.78 -23.04
CA ASN A 14 -33.24 -22.92 -23.46
C ASN A 14 -32.99 -21.81 -22.44
N LEU A 15 -34.06 -21.22 -21.88
CA LEU A 15 -33.95 -20.20 -20.83
C LEU A 15 -33.23 -20.74 -19.59
N ARG A 16 -33.57 -21.96 -19.17
CA ARG A 16 -32.93 -22.59 -18.00
C ARG A 16 -31.43 -22.79 -18.23
N THR A 17 -31.05 -23.23 -19.42
CA THR A 17 -29.65 -23.42 -19.80
C THR A 17 -28.90 -22.09 -19.86
N ILE A 18 -29.46 -21.08 -20.52
CA ILE A 18 -28.86 -19.75 -20.63
C ILE A 18 -28.71 -19.12 -19.24
N ALA A 19 -29.71 -19.24 -18.38
CA ALA A 19 -29.65 -18.70 -17.02
C ALA A 19 -28.50 -19.33 -16.22
N ILE A 20 -28.33 -20.65 -16.30
CA ILE A 20 -27.21 -21.34 -15.64
C ILE A 20 -25.87 -20.84 -16.19
N VAL A 21 -25.74 -20.74 -17.52
CA VAL A 21 -24.52 -20.24 -18.17
C VAL A 21 -24.19 -18.83 -17.73
N VAL A 22 -25.18 -17.92 -17.67
CA VAL A 22 -25.00 -16.54 -17.24
C VAL A 22 -24.57 -16.46 -15.78
N VAL A 23 -25.20 -17.23 -14.89
CA VAL A 23 -24.84 -17.27 -13.47
C VAL A 23 -23.41 -17.77 -13.29
N VAL A 24 -23.04 -18.84 -13.99
CA VAL A 24 -21.67 -19.38 -13.97
C VAL A 24 -20.68 -18.35 -14.51
N ALA A 25 -20.98 -17.69 -15.63
CA ALA A 25 -20.13 -16.67 -16.21
C ALA A 25 -19.94 -15.47 -15.26
N MET A 26 -21.00 -15.01 -14.59
CA MET A 26 -20.91 -13.98 -13.56
C MET A 26 -20.02 -14.42 -12.39
N ALA A 27 -20.17 -15.64 -11.90
CA ALA A 27 -19.36 -16.16 -10.81
C ALA A 27 -17.87 -16.23 -11.19
N VAL A 28 -17.55 -16.66 -12.41
CA VAL A 28 -16.17 -16.68 -12.93
C VAL A 28 -15.62 -15.26 -13.05
N ALA A 29 -16.38 -14.34 -13.64
CA ALA A 29 -15.97 -12.95 -13.78
C ALA A 29 -15.67 -12.32 -12.41
N TRP A 30 -16.56 -12.53 -11.44
CA TRP A 30 -16.38 -12.08 -10.06
C TRP A 30 -15.10 -12.65 -9.43
N PHE A 31 -14.87 -13.95 -9.59
CA PHE A 31 -13.67 -14.62 -9.09
C PHE A 31 -12.39 -14.06 -9.72
N LEU A 32 -12.40 -13.80 -11.04
CA LEU A 32 -11.28 -13.20 -11.76
C LEU A 32 -10.97 -11.79 -11.25
N VAL A 33 -12.01 -10.96 -11.05
CA VAL A 33 -11.87 -9.61 -10.48
C VAL A 33 -11.26 -9.69 -9.09
N MET A 34 -11.77 -10.53 -8.20
CA MET A 34 -11.21 -10.71 -6.85
C MET A 34 -9.73 -11.13 -6.90
N ARG A 35 -9.39 -12.11 -7.74
CA ARG A 35 -8.01 -12.55 -7.92
C ARG A 35 -7.10 -11.43 -8.42
N PHE A 36 -7.59 -10.61 -9.34
CA PHE A 36 -6.84 -9.48 -9.88
C PHE A 36 -6.62 -8.41 -8.81
N VAL A 37 -7.69 -8.04 -8.09
CA VAL A 37 -7.66 -7.07 -7.00
C VAL A 37 -6.70 -7.53 -5.89
N GLN A 38 -6.72 -8.80 -5.48
CA GLN A 38 -5.80 -9.33 -4.47
C GLN A 38 -4.33 -9.17 -4.88
N LYS A 39 -3.99 -9.48 -6.13
CA LYS A 39 -2.63 -9.28 -6.65
C LYS A 39 -2.22 -7.81 -6.72
N LEU A 40 -3.16 -6.94 -7.09
CA LEU A 40 -2.93 -5.50 -7.14
C LEU A 40 -2.76 -4.90 -5.74
N ILE A 41 -3.58 -5.29 -4.77
CA ILE A 41 -3.51 -4.80 -3.39
C ILE A 41 -2.14 -5.11 -2.81
N MET A 42 -1.63 -6.33 -2.95
CA MET A 42 -0.28 -6.65 -2.44
C MET A 42 0.79 -5.74 -3.03
N LYS A 43 0.75 -5.50 -4.35
CA LYS A 43 1.68 -4.57 -5.01
C LYS A 43 1.51 -3.14 -4.50
N ALA A 44 0.27 -2.67 -4.41
CA ALA A 44 -0.06 -1.31 -3.96
C ALA A 44 0.39 -1.08 -2.52
N VAL A 45 0.09 -2.01 -1.61
CA VAL A 45 0.54 -1.98 -0.21
C VAL A 45 2.06 -1.90 -0.14
N PHE A 46 2.77 -2.74 -0.89
CA PHE A 46 4.24 -2.72 -0.89
C PHE A 46 4.79 -1.38 -1.39
N THR A 47 4.21 -0.83 -2.46
CA THR A 47 4.61 0.48 -2.98
C THR A 47 4.33 1.61 -1.99
N VAL A 48 3.20 1.58 -1.28
CA VAL A 48 2.86 2.57 -0.26
C VAL A 48 3.82 2.48 0.92
N VAL A 49 4.11 1.27 1.41
CA VAL A 49 5.08 1.05 2.50
C VAL A 49 6.45 1.62 2.11
N LEU A 50 6.94 1.32 0.92
CA LEU A 50 8.21 1.88 0.44
C LEU A 50 8.17 3.40 0.33
N ALA A 51 7.08 3.99 -0.16
CA ALA A 51 6.92 5.43 -0.25
C ALA A 51 6.92 6.09 1.14
N VAL A 52 6.25 5.49 2.14
CA VAL A 52 6.26 5.94 3.52
C VAL A 52 7.67 5.90 4.11
N ILE A 53 8.41 4.80 3.89
CA ILE A 53 9.80 4.68 4.34
C ILE A 53 10.68 5.75 3.69
N ALA A 54 10.59 5.91 2.37
CA ALA A 54 11.36 6.91 1.64
C ALA A 54 11.06 8.34 2.13
N PHE A 55 9.79 8.66 2.35
CA PHE A 55 9.37 9.96 2.87
C PHE A 55 9.82 10.18 4.32
N GLY A 56 9.73 9.14 5.16
CA GLY A 56 10.26 9.15 6.52
C GLY A 56 11.75 9.48 6.55
N VAL A 57 12.55 8.75 5.77
CA VAL A 57 14.01 9.00 5.62
C VAL A 57 14.30 10.41 5.10
N TRP A 58 13.50 10.91 4.16
CA TRP A 58 13.66 12.27 3.64
C TRP A 58 13.42 13.34 4.71
N ASN A 59 12.37 13.17 5.50
CA ASN A 59 12.05 14.07 6.61
C ASN A 59 13.11 14.02 7.71
N GLU A 60 13.64 12.83 7.98
CA GLU A 60 14.76 12.67 8.90
C GLU A 60 16.03 13.36 8.41
N ARG A 61 16.34 13.27 7.11
CA ARG A 61 17.49 13.97 6.51
C ARG A 61 17.42 15.49 6.68
N ALA A 62 16.23 16.08 6.64
CA ALA A 62 16.05 17.51 6.91
C ALA A 62 16.42 17.85 8.37
N ASN A 63 16.08 16.97 9.30
CA ASN A 63 16.38 17.12 10.73
C ASN A 63 17.88 16.87 11.05
N LEU A 64 18.56 15.98 10.30
CA LEU A 64 20.01 15.80 10.40
C LEU A 64 20.81 17.07 10.03
N GLY A 65 20.27 17.93 9.17
CA GLY A 65 20.90 19.20 8.78
C GLY A 65 20.97 20.24 9.91
N ASP A 66 19.94 20.29 10.76
CA ASP A 66 19.93 21.13 11.97
C ASP A 66 20.60 20.45 13.16
N CYS A 67 20.56 19.12 13.23
CA CYS A 67 21.25 18.33 14.23
C CYS A 67 22.78 18.44 14.18
N ALA A 68 23.37 18.72 13.00
CA ALA A 68 24.79 19.02 12.90
C ALA A 68 25.21 20.32 13.64
N LYS A 69 24.24 21.12 14.11
CA LYS A 69 24.47 22.37 14.84
C LYS A 69 24.31 22.24 16.36
N THR A 70 23.67 21.18 16.86
CA THR A 70 23.41 20.96 18.30
C THR A 70 23.83 19.55 18.70
N CYS A 71 24.75 19.43 19.65
CA CYS A 71 25.40 18.17 20.04
C CYS A 71 24.51 17.13 20.75
N ASP A 72 23.20 17.36 20.77
CA ASP A 72 22.21 16.47 21.36
C ASP A 72 21.05 16.34 20.38
N CYS A 73 20.77 15.11 19.94
CA CYS A 73 19.79 14.89 18.89
C CYS A 73 18.98 13.61 19.06
N LYS A 74 17.72 13.76 18.64
CA LYS A 74 16.73 12.71 18.62
C LYS A 74 16.58 12.21 17.17
N VAL A 75 17.06 11.01 16.88
CA VAL A 75 16.88 10.35 15.59
C VAL A 75 15.75 9.35 15.74
N LEU A 76 14.69 9.42 14.93
CA LEU A 76 13.51 8.55 15.01
C LEU A 76 12.84 8.47 16.40
N GLY A 77 12.96 9.50 17.23
CA GLY A 77 12.41 9.47 18.59
C GLY A 77 13.28 8.76 19.64
N PHE A 78 14.43 8.20 19.24
CA PHE A 78 15.45 7.67 20.13
C PHE A 78 16.47 8.77 20.44
N GLU A 79 16.71 9.05 21.73
CA GLU A 79 17.85 9.86 22.15
C GLU A 79 19.13 9.05 21.91
N VAL A 80 19.92 9.49 20.94
CA VAL A 80 21.22 8.89 20.67
C VAL A 80 22.26 9.71 21.41
N HIS A 81 22.54 9.32 22.66
CA HIS A 81 23.69 9.82 23.40
C HIS A 81 24.96 9.31 22.70
N ILE A 82 25.69 10.19 22.03
CA ILE A 82 26.95 9.83 21.38
C ILE A 82 28.03 9.76 22.47
N PRO A 83 28.59 8.57 22.78
CA PRO A 83 29.69 8.49 23.73
C PRO A 83 30.89 9.25 23.19
N GLN A 84 31.39 10.17 24.01
CA GLN A 84 32.46 11.14 23.71
C GLN A 84 33.79 10.50 23.23
N ALA A 85 33.94 9.18 23.35
CA ALA A 85 35.15 8.44 23.01
C ALA A 85 35.42 8.28 21.49
N GLN A 86 34.49 8.70 20.61
CA GLN A 86 34.61 8.48 19.15
C GLN A 86 34.44 9.74 18.30
N LEU A 87 34.29 10.93 18.92
CA LEU A 87 34.08 12.19 18.21
C LEU A 87 35.39 12.97 18.01
N PRO A 88 35.65 13.56 16.82
CA PRO A 88 36.75 14.51 16.67
C PRO A 88 36.50 15.74 17.56
N LEU A 89 37.47 16.03 18.43
CA LEU A 89 37.48 17.01 19.52
C LEU A 89 37.15 18.48 19.16
N ASN A 90 36.77 18.80 17.92
CA ASN A 90 36.52 20.17 17.47
C ASN A 90 35.05 20.52 17.18
N ARG A 91 34.11 19.55 17.32
CA ARG A 91 32.72 19.76 16.89
C ARG A 91 31.70 19.87 18.04
N CYS A 92 32.05 19.48 19.26
CA CYS A 92 31.19 19.59 20.44
C CYS A 92 31.98 19.98 21.70
N PRO A 93 31.61 21.05 22.43
CA PRO A 93 32.21 21.35 23.74
C PRO A 93 31.76 20.30 24.75
N ALA A 94 32.74 19.69 25.43
CA ALA A 94 32.50 18.68 26.43
C ALA A 94 31.74 19.27 27.63
N GLY A 95 30.57 18.71 27.91
CA GLY A 95 29.88 18.81 29.20
C GLY A 95 29.15 20.13 29.46
N THR A 96 27.83 20.07 29.36
CA THR A 96 26.95 20.69 30.35
C THR A 96 25.75 19.78 30.56
N ALA A 97 25.54 19.45 31.84
CA ALA A 97 24.65 18.47 32.42
C ALA A 97 23.17 18.54 32.00
#